data_AF-A0A8I5ZPV3-F1
#
_entry.id   AF-A0A8I5ZPV3-F1
#
_cell.length_a   1.000
_cell.length_b   1.000
_cell.length_c   1.000
_cell.angle_alpha   90.00
_cell.angle_beta   90.00
_cell.angle_gamma   90.00
#
_symmetry.space_group_name_H-M   'P 1'
#
loop_
_entity.id
_entity.type
_entity.pdbx_description
1 polymer ?
#
loop_
_entity_poly.entity_id
_entity_poly.type
_entity_poly.pdbx_seq_one_letter_code
_entity_poly.pdbx_strand_id
1 'polypeptide(L)'
;MTSPEGAQNKEIDCLSPEAQRLAEARLAAKRAARAEAREIRMKELERQQKEIYQVQKKYYGLDTKWGDIEQWMEDSERYSRRFRRNASASDEDERLSVGSRGSLRTNGYDGDYCGSQSLSRRSGRASMLDESSLYGARRGSTSGSRAPSEYGGHLNSSSRASSRASSARASPVVEERPDKDFAEKGSRNMPSLSAATLASLGGTSSRRGSGDTSISMDTEASIREIKDSLAEVEEKYKKAMVSNAQLDNEKTNFMYQVDTLKDMLLELEEQLAESQRQYEEKNKEFEREKHAHSILQFQFAEVKEALRQREEMLEEIRQLQQKQAGYIREISDLQETIEWKDKKIGALERQKEFFDSIRSERDDLREETVKLKEELKKHGIILNSEIATNGETSDTVNDVGYQAPTKITKEELNALKAAGEGTLDVRLKKLIDERECLLEQVKKLKGQLEGRQKNSRPDLLRSEDSILENGTDVHVMDLQRDANRQISDLKFKLAKSEQEIAALEQNVIRLESQVTRYRSAAENAEKIEDELKAEKRKLQRELRSALDKTEELEVSNGHLVKRLEKMKANRSALLSQQ
;
A
#
# COMPACT_ATOMS: atom_id res chain seq x y z
N MET A 1 -56.43 -28.99 0.64
CA MET A 1 -56.25 -27.56 0.34
C MET A 1 -55.02 -27.08 1.11
N THR A 2 -53.77 -27.35 0.73
CA THR A 2 -53.14 -27.68 -0.58
C THR A 2 -53.15 -26.53 -1.61
N SER A 3 -52.24 -25.58 -1.42
CA SER A 3 -51.64 -24.72 -2.47
C SER A 3 -50.16 -24.48 -2.13
N PRO A 4 -49.18 -24.94 -2.94
CA PRO A 4 -47.75 -24.77 -2.65
C PRO A 4 -47.04 -23.83 -3.66
N GLU A 5 -47.21 -22.51 -3.52
CA GLU A 5 -46.66 -21.50 -4.45
C GLU A 5 -45.48 -20.71 -3.84
N GLY A 6 -44.49 -21.41 -3.27
CA GLY A 6 -43.34 -20.80 -2.58
C GLY A 6 -41.95 -21.23 -3.08
N ALA A 7 -41.86 -22.08 -4.10
CA ALA A 7 -40.69 -22.95 -4.30
C ALA A 7 -40.07 -22.96 -5.72
N GLN A 8 -40.44 -22.06 -6.64
CA GLN A 8 -39.97 -22.12 -8.05
C GLN A 8 -39.14 -20.92 -8.56
N ASN A 9 -38.96 -19.85 -7.77
CA ASN A 9 -38.21 -18.65 -8.19
C ASN A 9 -36.79 -18.57 -7.58
N LYS A 10 -36.02 -19.68 -7.63
CA LYS A 10 -34.64 -19.76 -7.10
C LYS A 10 -33.62 -20.59 -7.91
N GLU A 11 -33.99 -21.08 -9.10
CA GLU A 11 -33.09 -21.91 -9.95
C GLU A 11 -32.82 -21.28 -11.33
N ILE A 12 -32.70 -19.96 -11.38
CA ILE A 12 -32.21 -19.21 -12.55
C ILE A 12 -31.03 -18.32 -12.10
N ASP A 13 -30.09 -18.05 -13.01
CA ASP A 13 -28.87 -17.24 -12.82
C ASP A 13 -27.73 -17.84 -11.98
N CYS A 14 -27.73 -19.15 -11.77
CA CYS A 14 -26.51 -19.91 -11.44
C CYS A 14 -25.90 -20.56 -12.71
N LEU A 15 -25.42 -19.74 -13.65
CA LEU A 15 -24.64 -20.24 -14.79
C LEU A 15 -23.36 -20.93 -14.30
N SER A 16 -23.31 -22.26 -14.48
CA SER A 16 -22.17 -23.12 -14.12
C SER A 16 -20.83 -22.50 -14.56
N PRO A 17 -19.73 -22.65 -13.79
CA PRO A 17 -18.39 -22.22 -14.22
C PRO A 17 -18.00 -22.77 -15.59
N GLU A 18 -18.47 -23.97 -15.95
CA GLU A 18 -18.28 -24.54 -17.28
C GLU A 18 -19.04 -23.79 -18.38
N ALA A 19 -20.26 -23.31 -18.10
CA ALA A 19 -21.03 -22.47 -19.01
C ALA A 19 -20.37 -21.09 -19.20
N GLN A 20 -19.75 -20.52 -18.15
CA GLN A 20 -18.97 -19.30 -18.26
C GLN A 20 -17.72 -19.50 -19.13
N ARG A 21 -16.92 -20.55 -18.88
CA ARG A 21 -15.76 -20.91 -19.71
C ARG A 21 -16.14 -21.19 -21.17
N LEU A 22 -17.31 -21.78 -21.42
CA LEU A 22 -17.82 -22.07 -22.76
C LEU A 22 -18.36 -20.80 -23.45
N ALA A 23 -18.89 -19.83 -22.71
CA ALA A 23 -19.22 -18.50 -23.23
C ALA A 23 -17.95 -17.68 -23.56
N GLU A 24 -16.94 -17.73 -22.70
CA GLU A 24 -15.62 -17.11 -22.90
C GLU A 24 -14.91 -17.70 -24.14
N ALA A 25 -14.87 -19.03 -24.29
CA ALA A 25 -14.32 -19.68 -25.48
C ALA A 25 -15.04 -19.27 -26.78
N ARG A 26 -16.38 -19.09 -26.73
CA ARG A 26 -17.16 -18.55 -27.86
C ARG A 26 -16.87 -17.07 -28.13
N LEU A 27 -16.54 -16.29 -27.11
CA LEU A 27 -16.14 -14.89 -27.25
C LEU A 27 -14.74 -14.78 -27.85
N ALA A 28 -13.78 -15.58 -27.37
CA ALA A 28 -12.44 -15.69 -27.93
C ALA A 28 -12.45 -16.13 -29.40
N ALA A 29 -13.27 -17.12 -29.77
CA ALA A 29 -13.47 -17.52 -31.16
C ALA A 29 -14.03 -16.38 -32.03
N LYS A 30 -14.93 -15.55 -31.50
CA LYS A 30 -15.42 -14.33 -32.19
C LYS A 30 -14.33 -13.25 -32.30
N ARG A 31 -13.47 -13.06 -31.29
CA ARG A 31 -12.32 -12.15 -31.37
C ARG A 31 -11.32 -12.63 -32.44
N ALA A 32 -11.03 -13.93 -32.51
CA ALA A 32 -10.17 -14.54 -33.54
C ALA A 32 -10.74 -14.37 -34.97
N ALA A 33 -12.01 -14.74 -35.20
CA ALA A 33 -12.64 -14.58 -36.51
C ALA A 33 -12.71 -13.11 -36.98
N ARG A 34 -12.83 -12.15 -36.05
CA ARG A 34 -12.70 -10.71 -36.35
C ARG A 34 -11.26 -10.33 -36.74
N ALA A 35 -10.24 -10.89 -36.09
CA ALA A 35 -8.84 -10.66 -36.45
C ALA A 35 -8.52 -11.23 -37.85
N GLU A 36 -8.96 -12.45 -38.16
CA GLU A 36 -8.83 -13.03 -39.51
C GLU A 36 -9.55 -12.20 -40.57
N ALA A 37 -10.77 -11.71 -40.29
CA ALA A 37 -11.50 -10.84 -41.19
C ALA A 37 -10.79 -9.48 -41.43
N ARG A 38 -10.15 -8.91 -40.39
CA ARG A 38 -9.29 -7.72 -40.52
C ARG A 38 -8.05 -8.04 -41.38
N GLU A 39 -7.40 -9.18 -41.19
CA GLU A 39 -6.23 -9.61 -41.98
C GLU A 39 -6.57 -9.82 -43.46
N ILE A 40 -7.72 -10.45 -43.76
CA ILE A 40 -8.22 -10.62 -45.13
C ILE A 40 -8.53 -9.26 -45.77
N ARG A 41 -9.18 -8.34 -45.05
CA ARG A 41 -9.44 -6.96 -45.52
C ARG A 41 -8.14 -6.21 -45.81
N MET A 42 -7.12 -6.36 -44.97
CA MET A 42 -5.80 -5.76 -45.18
C MET A 42 -5.09 -6.31 -46.44
N LYS A 43 -5.12 -7.63 -46.65
CA LYS A 43 -4.53 -8.26 -47.86
C LYS A 43 -5.25 -7.85 -49.15
N GLU A 44 -6.57 -7.70 -49.12
CA GLU A 44 -7.32 -7.20 -50.27
C GLU A 44 -7.06 -5.70 -50.54
N LEU A 45 -6.90 -4.87 -49.50
CA LEU A 45 -6.47 -3.48 -49.67
C LEU A 45 -5.06 -3.38 -50.26
N GLU A 46 -4.13 -4.25 -49.83
CA GLU A 46 -2.79 -4.32 -50.43
C GLU A 46 -2.83 -4.80 -51.89
N ARG A 47 -3.74 -5.72 -52.24
CA ARG A 47 -3.99 -6.16 -53.62
C ARG A 47 -4.54 -5.01 -54.46
N GLN A 48 -5.50 -4.25 -53.94
CA GLN A 48 -6.09 -3.08 -54.62
C GLN A 48 -5.06 -1.96 -54.80
N GLN A 49 -4.19 -1.68 -53.83
CA GLN A 49 -3.08 -0.74 -54.00
C GLN A 49 -2.12 -1.17 -55.11
N LYS A 50 -1.76 -2.46 -55.17
CA LYS A 50 -0.91 -3.02 -56.25
C LYS A 50 -1.61 -2.95 -57.61
N GLU A 51 -2.92 -3.20 -57.67
CA GLU A 51 -3.71 -3.10 -58.90
C GLU A 51 -3.83 -1.65 -59.38
N ILE A 52 -4.14 -0.71 -58.49
CA ILE A 52 -4.15 0.74 -58.78
C ILE A 52 -2.78 1.20 -59.27
N TYR A 53 -1.69 0.77 -58.61
CA TYR A 53 -0.33 1.12 -59.02
C TYR A 53 0.02 0.59 -60.43
N GLN A 54 -0.36 -0.64 -60.76
CA GLN A 54 -0.17 -1.19 -62.12
C GLN A 54 -1.05 -0.51 -63.17
N VAL A 55 -2.30 -0.19 -62.83
CA VAL A 55 -3.20 0.58 -63.70
C VAL A 55 -2.65 1.99 -63.94
N GLN A 56 -2.16 2.68 -62.91
CA GLN A 56 -1.48 3.96 -63.04
C GLN A 56 -0.21 3.86 -63.90
N LYS A 57 0.65 2.86 -63.66
CA LYS A 57 1.85 2.62 -64.48
C LYS A 57 1.50 2.48 -65.97
N LYS A 58 0.43 1.73 -66.27
CA LYS A 58 -0.07 1.45 -67.63
C LYS A 58 -0.80 2.64 -68.27
N TYR A 59 -1.53 3.43 -67.49
CA TYR A 59 -2.37 4.53 -67.99
C TYR A 59 -1.59 5.86 -68.15
N TYR A 60 -0.61 6.12 -67.29
CA TYR A 60 0.25 7.33 -67.38
C TYR A 60 1.49 7.15 -68.28
N GLY A 61 1.68 5.98 -68.89
CA GLY A 61 2.76 5.73 -69.85
C GLY A 61 4.16 5.86 -69.26
N LEU A 62 4.36 5.40 -68.01
CA LEU A 62 5.68 5.47 -67.39
C LEU A 62 6.72 4.62 -68.14
N ASP A 63 6.35 3.45 -68.66
CA ASP A 63 7.27 2.58 -69.42
C ASP A 63 7.86 3.30 -70.64
N THR A 64 7.04 4.01 -71.43
CA THR A 64 7.56 4.73 -72.61
C THR A 64 8.41 5.93 -72.22
N LYS A 65 7.95 6.77 -71.29
CA LYS A 65 8.70 7.98 -70.92
C LYS A 65 9.98 7.72 -70.12
N TRP A 66 10.04 6.65 -69.32
CA TRP A 66 11.30 6.24 -68.70
C TRP A 66 12.20 5.46 -69.67
N GLY A 67 11.63 4.67 -70.58
CA GLY A 67 12.40 4.03 -71.66
C GLY A 67 13.13 5.05 -72.55
N ASP A 68 12.46 6.15 -72.94
CA ASP A 68 13.08 7.26 -73.68
C ASP A 68 14.24 7.91 -72.90
N ILE A 69 14.13 7.99 -71.56
CA ILE A 69 15.16 8.56 -70.67
C ILE A 69 16.34 7.60 -70.49
N GLU A 70 16.10 6.30 -70.31
CA GLU A 70 17.15 5.27 -70.27
C GLU A 70 17.89 5.18 -71.61
N GLN A 71 17.16 5.26 -72.73
CA GLN A 71 17.74 5.32 -74.09
C GLN A 71 18.62 6.57 -74.28
N TRP A 72 18.16 7.74 -73.80
CA TRP A 72 18.94 8.98 -73.83
C TRP A 72 20.18 8.91 -72.93
N MET A 73 20.10 8.27 -71.76
CA MET A 73 21.26 8.02 -70.90
C MET A 73 22.27 7.08 -71.56
N GLU A 74 21.84 5.97 -72.17
CA GLU A 74 22.74 5.07 -72.91
C GLU A 74 23.46 5.78 -74.07
N ASP A 75 22.75 6.55 -74.90
CA ASP A 75 23.37 7.22 -76.05
C ASP A 75 24.25 8.43 -75.63
N SER A 76 23.90 9.12 -74.55
CA SER A 76 24.77 10.12 -73.92
C SER A 76 26.08 9.49 -73.41
N GLU A 77 26.00 8.32 -72.75
CA GLU A 77 27.17 7.54 -72.37
C GLU A 77 27.97 7.03 -73.59
N ARG A 78 27.31 6.56 -74.66
CA ARG A 78 27.99 6.11 -75.89
C ARG A 78 28.68 7.25 -76.65
N TYR A 79 28.22 8.49 -76.48
CA TYR A 79 28.90 9.68 -76.97
C TYR A 79 30.14 9.98 -76.10
N SER A 80 29.97 10.03 -74.77
CA SER A 80 31.06 10.28 -73.81
C SER A 80 32.19 9.22 -73.87
N ARG A 81 31.83 7.94 -73.98
CA ARG A 81 32.76 6.80 -74.09
C ARG A 81 33.50 6.73 -75.43
N ARG A 82 33.11 7.51 -76.45
CA ARG A 82 33.91 7.67 -77.70
C ARG A 82 35.07 8.65 -77.54
N PHE A 83 34.94 9.67 -76.71
CA PHE A 83 36.00 10.67 -76.51
C PHE A 83 37.20 10.15 -75.68
N ARG A 84 36.99 9.08 -74.89
CA ARG A 84 38.02 8.50 -74.00
C ARG A 84 38.79 7.29 -74.57
N ARG A 85 38.79 7.05 -75.89
CA ARG A 85 39.61 5.97 -76.50
C ARG A 85 40.92 6.45 -77.14
N ASN A 86 41.12 7.76 -77.29
CA ASN A 86 42.25 8.34 -78.03
C ASN A 86 43.25 9.06 -77.10
N ALA A 87 43.54 8.49 -75.93
CA ALA A 87 44.67 8.90 -75.08
C ALA A 87 45.06 7.75 -74.12
N SER A 88 46.24 7.17 -74.31
CA SER A 88 46.85 6.20 -73.39
C SER A 88 48.37 6.27 -73.50
N ALA A 89 49.03 6.84 -72.47
CA ALA A 89 50.48 6.83 -72.24
C ALA A 89 50.79 7.38 -70.84
N SER A 90 51.78 6.80 -70.15
CA SER A 90 52.27 7.11 -68.79
C SER A 90 51.25 6.99 -67.64
N ASP A 91 51.63 6.51 -66.44
CA ASP A 91 52.92 5.94 -66.02
C ASP A 91 52.76 4.78 -65.03
N GLU A 92 53.87 4.08 -64.76
CA GLU A 92 53.95 2.85 -63.96
C GLU A 92 54.15 3.08 -62.44
N ASP A 93 54.27 1.96 -61.70
CA ASP A 93 54.62 1.80 -60.28
C ASP A 93 53.55 2.19 -59.21
N GLU A 94 53.42 1.51 -58.05
CA GLU A 94 54.21 0.38 -57.53
C GLU A 94 53.35 -0.72 -56.82
N ARG A 95 53.52 -1.97 -57.29
CA ARG A 95 53.53 -3.28 -56.59
C ARG A 95 52.73 -3.55 -55.28
N LEU A 96 51.78 -4.51 -55.40
CA LEU A 96 51.49 -5.68 -54.50
C LEU A 96 51.12 -5.42 -53.00
N SER A 97 49.99 -5.87 -52.41
CA SER A 97 49.24 -7.16 -52.44
C SER A 97 50.04 -8.34 -51.84
N VAL A 98 49.54 -9.28 -50.99
CA VAL A 98 48.21 -9.89 -50.70
C VAL A 98 48.15 -10.25 -49.18
N GLY A 99 47.08 -10.01 -48.39
CA GLY A 99 45.98 -10.96 -48.06
C GLY A 99 46.34 -12.07 -47.03
N SER A 100 45.51 -13.07 -46.67
CA SER A 100 44.06 -13.13 -46.35
C SER A 100 43.67 -14.56 -45.84
N ARG A 101 42.58 -14.71 -45.02
CA ARG A 101 41.95 -16.01 -44.57
C ARG A 101 42.82 -16.82 -43.56
N GLY A 102 42.37 -17.80 -42.74
CA GLY A 102 41.11 -18.50 -42.40
C GLY A 102 41.45 -19.80 -41.58
N SER A 103 40.57 -20.67 -41.06
CA SER A 103 39.10 -20.68 -40.83
C SER A 103 38.64 -21.95 -40.02
N LEU A 104 37.49 -21.91 -39.33
CA LEU A 104 36.62 -23.04 -38.85
C LEU A 104 37.08 -24.12 -37.81
N ARG A 105 36.24 -24.25 -36.74
CA ARG A 105 35.65 -25.49 -36.12
C ARG A 105 36.28 -26.26 -34.92
N THR A 106 35.36 -27.04 -34.30
CA THR A 106 35.43 -28.21 -33.36
C THR A 106 35.53 -28.04 -31.83
N ASN A 107 34.63 -28.77 -31.16
CA ASN A 107 34.43 -29.02 -29.71
C ASN A 107 35.67 -29.51 -28.93
N GLY A 108 35.63 -29.42 -27.60
CA GLY A 108 36.41 -30.31 -26.71
C GLY A 108 36.26 -30.03 -25.21
N TYR A 109 35.70 -31.01 -24.48
CA TYR A 109 35.49 -31.15 -23.03
C TYR A 109 36.61 -30.72 -22.05
N ASP A 110 36.18 -30.35 -20.83
CA ASP A 110 36.68 -30.61 -19.45
C ASP A 110 38.17 -30.92 -19.17
N GLY A 111 38.72 -30.37 -18.08
CA GLY A 111 40.12 -30.65 -17.69
C GLY A 111 40.72 -29.99 -16.43
N ASP A 112 39.98 -29.92 -15.32
CA ASP A 112 40.42 -30.05 -13.92
C ASP A 112 41.73 -29.42 -13.31
N TYR A 113 41.55 -28.89 -12.09
CA TYR A 113 42.46 -28.83 -10.91
C TYR A 113 43.69 -27.87 -10.84
N CYS A 114 43.48 -26.82 -10.02
CA CYS A 114 44.22 -26.53 -8.77
C CYS A 114 45.77 -26.33 -8.76
N GLY A 115 46.21 -25.10 -8.42
CA GLY A 115 47.60 -24.79 -8.03
C GLY A 115 47.72 -23.38 -7.41
N SER A 116 48.32 -23.25 -6.22
CA SER A 116 48.28 -22.03 -5.38
C SER A 116 49.63 -21.31 -5.24
N GLN A 117 49.59 -20.09 -4.66
CA GLN A 117 50.73 -19.29 -4.12
C GLN A 117 51.58 -18.49 -5.14
N SER A 118 52.21 -17.34 -4.83
CA SER A 118 51.98 -16.30 -3.79
C SER A 118 52.82 -15.03 -4.07
N LEU A 119 52.84 -14.05 -3.14
CA LEU A 119 53.60 -12.76 -3.12
C LEU A 119 53.07 -11.65 -4.07
N SER A 120 52.72 -10.40 -3.70
CA SER A 120 52.78 -9.54 -2.48
C SER A 120 53.83 -8.39 -2.49
N ARG A 121 53.33 -7.15 -2.69
CA ARG A 121 53.84 -5.79 -2.34
C ARG A 121 52.84 -4.79 -2.96
N ARG A 122 52.07 -3.91 -2.29
CA ARG A 122 52.04 -3.23 -0.97
C ARG A 122 52.85 -1.92 -0.86
N SER A 123 52.25 -0.79 -1.28
CA SER A 123 52.15 0.49 -0.54
C SER A 123 51.21 1.46 -1.29
N GLY A 124 50.48 2.42 -0.68
CA GLY A 124 50.17 2.63 0.75
C GLY A 124 50.25 4.09 1.20
N ARG A 125 49.15 4.61 1.80
CA ARG A 125 48.88 5.98 2.34
C ARG A 125 48.45 7.04 1.28
N ALA A 126 47.44 7.93 1.46
CA ALA A 126 46.79 8.61 2.62
C ALA A 126 47.59 9.83 3.16
N SER A 127 47.02 10.97 3.59
CA SER A 127 45.64 11.56 3.59
C SER A 127 45.79 13.09 3.93
N MET A 128 44.85 13.96 4.38
CA MET A 128 43.47 13.91 4.95
C MET A 128 42.89 15.36 5.05
N LEU A 129 41.55 15.54 5.17
CA LEU A 129 40.82 16.78 5.59
C LEU A 129 40.94 18.03 4.64
N ASP A 130 40.09 19.07 4.67
CA ASP A 130 38.86 19.35 5.46
C ASP A 130 37.79 20.26 4.78
N GLU A 131 36.60 20.29 5.39
CA GLU A 131 35.59 21.35 5.58
C GLU A 131 35.09 22.35 4.47
N SER A 132 33.75 22.38 4.31
CA SER A 132 32.85 23.54 4.06
C SER A 132 32.75 24.36 2.74
N SER A 133 31.63 24.11 2.05
CA SER A 133 30.49 25.07 1.90
C SER A 133 30.28 25.90 0.60
N LEU A 134 28.98 25.95 0.23
CA LEU A 134 28.24 26.91 -0.62
C LEU A 134 28.39 26.93 -2.17
N TYR A 135 27.21 27.13 -2.80
CA TYR A 135 26.89 27.27 -4.24
C TYR A 135 27.23 26.06 -5.17
N GLY A 136 26.42 25.70 -6.17
CA GLY A 136 25.08 26.21 -6.53
C GLY A 136 24.87 26.37 -8.03
N ALA A 137 24.59 25.30 -8.78
CA ALA A 137 24.32 25.36 -10.21
C ALA A 137 23.23 24.36 -10.67
N ARG A 138 22.51 24.71 -11.74
CA ARG A 138 21.42 23.91 -12.34
C ARG A 138 21.84 23.19 -13.62
N ARG A 139 21.40 21.94 -13.78
CA ARG A 139 20.98 21.17 -15.00
C ARG A 139 20.92 19.69 -14.59
N GLY A 140 20.05 18.83 -15.11
CA GLY A 140 18.98 18.98 -16.10
C GLY A 140 18.69 17.63 -16.78
N SER A 141 17.56 17.56 -17.51
CA SER A 141 17.21 16.52 -18.49
C SER A 141 16.57 15.19 -18.03
N THR A 142 15.53 14.83 -18.79
CA THR A 142 15.11 13.50 -19.26
C THR A 142 14.72 12.39 -18.27
N SER A 143 13.40 12.17 -18.21
CA SER A 143 12.75 10.88 -18.00
C SER A 143 13.11 9.84 -19.07
N GLY A 144 13.03 8.55 -18.74
CA GLY A 144 13.11 7.46 -19.72
C GLY A 144 12.98 6.05 -19.10
N SER A 145 11.93 5.32 -19.52
CA SER A 145 11.71 3.87 -19.40
C SER A 145 11.72 3.23 -17.99
N ARG A 146 10.64 2.61 -17.49
CA ARG A 146 9.92 1.39 -17.94
C ARG A 146 10.65 0.09 -17.52
N ALA A 147 10.11 -0.56 -16.50
CA ALA A 147 10.49 -1.88 -15.97
C ALA A 147 9.19 -2.71 -15.70
N PRO A 148 9.26 -4.05 -15.55
CA PRO A 148 8.14 -4.91 -15.95
C PRO A 148 7.25 -5.46 -14.83
N SER A 149 6.19 -6.15 -15.27
CA SER A 149 5.30 -7.03 -14.50
C SER A 149 6.04 -8.23 -13.90
N GLU A 150 5.68 -8.66 -12.68
CA GLU A 150 4.95 -9.93 -12.44
C GLU A 150 4.66 -10.19 -10.95
N TYR A 151 3.59 -10.96 -10.69
CA TYR A 151 3.22 -11.67 -9.44
C TYR A 151 3.03 -10.84 -8.13
N GLY A 152 2.10 -11.22 -7.24
CA GLY A 152 1.05 -12.23 -7.38
C GLY A 152 0.37 -12.57 -6.05
N GLY A 153 -0.93 -12.91 -6.09
CA GLY A 153 -1.70 -13.40 -4.95
C GLY A 153 -2.09 -12.33 -3.89
N HIS A 154 -2.84 -12.67 -2.84
CA HIS A 154 -3.72 -13.83 -2.66
C HIS A 154 -4.67 -13.57 -1.47
N LEU A 155 -5.97 -13.93 -1.57
CA LEU A 155 -6.93 -14.00 -0.45
C LEU A 155 -7.23 -12.61 0.21
N ASN A 156 -8.25 -12.38 1.06
CA ASN A 156 -9.52 -13.06 1.34
C ASN A 156 -10.52 -12.02 1.95
N SER A 157 -11.80 -11.95 1.54
CA SER A 157 -12.98 -12.57 2.22
C SER A 157 -13.60 -11.53 3.35
N SER A 158 -14.78 -11.27 4.10
CA SER A 158 -16.19 -11.67 4.65
C SER A 158 -17.08 -10.46 4.99
N SER A 159 -18.39 -10.69 4.98
CA SER A 159 -19.50 -9.74 4.98
C SER A 159 -19.68 -8.84 6.25
N ARG A 160 -20.92 -8.38 6.50
CA ARG A 160 -21.63 -8.22 7.81
C ARG A 160 -20.94 -7.42 8.96
N ALA A 161 -21.63 -6.48 9.63
CA ALA A 161 -22.97 -5.93 9.42
C ALA A 161 -23.20 -4.63 10.25
N SER A 162 -24.28 -3.90 9.92
CA SER A 162 -25.02 -2.97 10.80
C SER A 162 -24.42 -1.57 11.04
N SER A 163 -25.17 -0.45 11.22
CA SER A 163 -26.53 -0.01 10.78
C SER A 163 -26.72 1.49 11.16
N ARG A 164 -27.73 2.16 10.57
CA ARG A 164 -28.31 3.48 10.98
C ARG A 164 -27.42 4.72 10.68
N ALA A 165 -27.91 5.96 10.56
CA ALA A 165 -29.19 6.56 10.11
C ALA A 165 -29.06 8.11 10.14
N SER A 166 -29.87 8.97 9.51
CA SER A 166 -30.67 8.95 8.27
C SER A 166 -31.24 10.37 8.04
N SER A 167 -31.13 10.97 6.84
CA SER A 167 -31.87 12.20 6.46
C SER A 167 -31.92 12.38 4.93
N ALA A 168 -32.84 13.21 4.41
CA ALA A 168 -33.20 13.23 2.99
C ALA A 168 -33.50 14.64 2.44
N ARG A 169 -33.30 14.87 1.12
CA ARG A 169 -34.08 15.85 0.36
C ARG A 169 -34.19 15.56 -1.16
N ALA A 170 -35.41 15.24 -1.56
CA ALA A 170 -36.07 15.31 -2.88
C ALA A 170 -35.26 15.61 -4.18
N SER A 171 -35.44 14.72 -5.16
CA SER A 171 -36.01 15.03 -6.49
C SER A 171 -36.78 13.80 -7.04
N PRO A 172 -37.71 13.96 -8.00
CA PRO A 172 -38.83 13.01 -8.17
C PRO A 172 -38.58 11.79 -9.09
N VAL A 173 -39.52 10.85 -8.98
CA VAL A 173 -39.57 9.53 -9.64
C VAL A 173 -39.98 9.61 -11.12
N VAL A 174 -39.47 8.69 -11.93
CA VAL A 174 -40.01 8.31 -13.24
C VAL A 174 -40.97 7.14 -13.03
N GLU A 175 -42.20 7.23 -13.54
CA GLU A 175 -43.20 6.17 -13.50
C GLU A 175 -43.55 5.68 -14.92
N GLU A 176 -44.04 4.44 -15.02
CA GLU A 176 -44.20 3.75 -16.30
C GLU A 176 -45.54 4.01 -17.03
N ARG A 177 -45.56 3.54 -18.28
CA ARG A 177 -46.72 3.12 -19.09
C ARG A 177 -47.87 2.46 -18.29
N PRO A 178 -49.14 2.46 -18.77
CA PRO A 178 -49.45 1.94 -20.12
C PRO A 178 -50.63 2.52 -20.95
N ASP A 179 -50.42 2.48 -22.26
CA ASP A 179 -51.28 2.00 -23.37
C ASP A 179 -52.69 2.57 -23.72
N LYS A 180 -52.93 2.49 -25.05
CA LYS A 180 -54.18 2.41 -25.87
C LYS A 180 -54.69 3.61 -26.68
N ASP A 181 -54.57 3.41 -28.00
CA ASP A 181 -55.58 3.54 -29.05
C ASP A 181 -56.23 4.91 -29.34
N PHE A 182 -55.76 5.61 -30.39
CA PHE A 182 -56.40 5.60 -31.74
C PHE A 182 -55.56 6.38 -32.80
N ALA A 183 -55.76 6.05 -34.09
CA ALA A 183 -55.63 6.86 -35.33
C ALA A 183 -54.58 8.02 -35.45
N GLU A 184 -53.88 8.26 -36.57
CA GLU A 184 -53.72 7.64 -37.90
C GLU A 184 -52.50 8.31 -38.59
N LYS A 185 -52.08 7.85 -39.78
CA LYS A 185 -51.13 8.51 -40.73
C LYS A 185 -49.68 8.67 -40.23
N GLY A 186 -48.83 7.73 -40.63
CA GLY A 186 -47.38 7.86 -40.51
C GLY A 186 -46.74 8.56 -41.72
N SER A 187 -45.45 8.88 -41.59
CA SER A 187 -44.53 9.12 -42.72
C SER A 187 -43.16 8.56 -42.36
N ARG A 188 -42.43 8.00 -43.33
CA ARG A 188 -41.10 7.42 -43.14
C ARG A 188 -40.14 7.87 -44.25
N ASN A 189 -38.95 8.26 -43.80
CA ASN A 189 -37.66 8.17 -44.47
C ASN A 189 -37.41 9.06 -45.72
N MET A 190 -36.49 10.01 -45.52
CA MET A 190 -35.54 10.53 -46.51
C MET A 190 -34.48 9.46 -46.89
N PRO A 191 -33.61 9.68 -47.90
CA PRO A 191 -33.77 10.47 -49.12
C PRO A 191 -33.28 9.75 -50.40
N SER A 192 -33.63 10.28 -51.58
CA SER A 192 -32.83 10.11 -52.80
C SER A 192 -33.00 11.32 -53.72
N LEU A 193 -31.91 11.87 -54.24
CA LEU A 193 -31.92 13.04 -55.14
C LEU A 193 -31.09 12.78 -56.41
N SER A 194 -31.76 12.72 -57.56
CA SER A 194 -31.29 13.28 -58.84
C SER A 194 -32.30 13.11 -59.98
N ALA A 195 -32.17 14.00 -60.98
CA ALA A 195 -32.65 13.87 -62.36
C ALA A 195 -34.17 13.73 -62.63
N ALA A 196 -34.88 14.86 -62.70
CA ALA A 196 -35.93 15.07 -63.71
C ALA A 196 -36.18 16.57 -64.00
N THR A 197 -35.95 16.97 -65.25
CA THR A 197 -36.71 17.98 -66.03
C THR A 197 -37.33 19.17 -65.30
N LEU A 198 -36.60 20.30 -65.20
CA LEU A 198 -37.22 21.63 -65.22
C LEU A 198 -37.25 22.15 -66.67
N ALA A 199 -38.45 22.41 -67.17
CA ALA A 199 -38.68 23.05 -68.46
C ALA A 199 -39.17 24.50 -68.28
N SER A 200 -39.26 25.25 -69.38
CA SER A 200 -39.95 26.54 -69.51
C SER A 200 -39.33 27.78 -68.85
N LEU A 201 -38.33 28.35 -69.54
CA LEU A 201 -38.26 29.82 -69.76
C LEU A 201 -37.92 30.13 -71.23
N GLY A 202 -38.90 29.91 -72.12
CA GLY A 202 -38.80 30.27 -73.54
C GLY A 202 -39.13 31.75 -73.78
N GLY A 203 -38.14 32.64 -73.64
CA GLY A 203 -38.28 34.06 -73.96
C GLY A 203 -38.30 34.32 -75.48
N THR A 204 -39.35 34.95 -76.00
CA THR A 204 -39.57 35.09 -77.44
C THR A 204 -38.87 36.31 -78.07
N SER A 205 -38.00 36.04 -79.04
CA SER A 205 -37.79 36.80 -80.29
C SER A 205 -38.24 38.28 -80.30
N SER A 206 -37.31 39.21 -80.02
CA SER A 206 -37.47 40.60 -80.45
C SER A 206 -37.09 40.75 -81.94
N ARG A 207 -37.93 41.43 -82.74
CA ARG A 207 -37.65 41.73 -84.16
C ARG A 207 -37.44 43.23 -84.39
N ARG A 208 -36.17 43.63 -84.54
CA ARG A 208 -35.63 44.83 -85.22
C ARG A 208 -34.16 44.52 -85.52
N GLY A 209 -33.54 44.94 -86.62
CA GLY A 209 -34.05 45.70 -87.75
C GLY A 209 -32.96 46.52 -88.43
N SER A 210 -32.15 45.89 -89.28
CA SER A 210 -31.31 46.45 -90.37
C SER A 210 -30.21 47.49 -90.04
N GLY A 211 -29.01 47.33 -90.64
CA GLY A 211 -27.93 48.32 -90.54
C GLY A 211 -26.52 47.81 -90.91
N ASP A 212 -26.28 47.56 -92.20
CA ASP A 212 -25.04 47.81 -92.97
C ASP A 212 -23.62 47.51 -92.39
N THR A 213 -22.92 46.59 -93.07
CA THR A 213 -21.50 46.76 -93.51
C THR A 213 -20.36 46.85 -92.47
N SER A 214 -20.17 45.81 -91.64
CA SER A 214 -18.84 45.54 -90.99
C SER A 214 -18.55 44.07 -90.62
N ILE A 215 -19.49 43.15 -90.84
CA ILE A 215 -19.75 41.97 -89.98
C ILE A 215 -18.73 40.79 -90.06
N SER A 216 -17.62 40.92 -90.79
CA SER A 216 -16.67 39.81 -91.00
C SER A 216 -15.68 39.60 -89.86
N MET A 217 -15.36 40.64 -89.08
CA MET A 217 -14.39 40.53 -87.97
C MET A 217 -15.06 40.14 -86.65
N ASP A 218 -16.28 40.62 -86.42
CA ASP A 218 -17.02 40.39 -85.17
C ASP A 218 -17.49 38.93 -85.03
N THR A 219 -17.87 38.31 -86.14
CA THR A 219 -18.25 36.88 -86.18
C THR A 219 -17.05 35.97 -85.90
N GLU A 220 -15.88 36.29 -86.46
CA GLU A 220 -14.64 35.56 -86.16
C GLU A 220 -14.17 35.78 -84.71
N ALA A 221 -14.33 37.00 -84.18
CA ALA A 221 -14.04 37.32 -82.78
C ALA A 221 -14.94 36.55 -81.80
N SER A 222 -16.26 36.52 -82.06
CA SER A 222 -17.21 35.76 -81.24
C SER A 222 -16.93 34.24 -81.31
N ILE A 223 -16.54 33.71 -82.48
CA ILE A 223 -16.12 32.29 -82.61
C ILE A 223 -14.83 32.01 -81.82
N ARG A 224 -13.91 32.97 -81.68
CA ARG A 224 -12.74 32.84 -80.80
C ARG A 224 -13.14 32.87 -79.31
N GLU A 225 -13.95 33.85 -78.90
CA GLU A 225 -14.47 33.96 -77.52
C GLU A 225 -15.25 32.71 -77.07
N ILE A 226 -16.05 32.10 -77.96
CA ILE A 226 -16.76 30.84 -77.70
C ILE A 226 -15.79 29.66 -77.53
N LYS A 227 -14.67 29.63 -78.26
CA LYS A 227 -13.63 28.59 -78.09
C LYS A 227 -12.82 28.79 -76.82
N ASP A 228 -12.47 30.02 -76.48
CA ASP A 228 -11.70 30.37 -75.29
C ASP A 228 -12.53 30.10 -74.02
N SER A 229 -13.83 30.44 -74.02
CA SER A 229 -14.74 30.10 -72.93
C SER A 229 -15.06 28.60 -72.84
N LEU A 230 -15.13 27.87 -73.96
CA LEU A 230 -15.19 26.40 -73.94
C LEU A 230 -13.95 25.80 -73.29
N ALA A 231 -12.75 26.24 -73.67
CA ALA A 231 -11.50 25.80 -73.07
C ALA A 231 -11.41 26.15 -71.57
N GLU A 232 -11.92 27.31 -71.16
CA GLU A 232 -11.98 27.71 -69.75
C GLU A 232 -12.94 26.80 -68.95
N VAL A 233 -14.09 26.41 -69.53
CA VAL A 233 -15.03 25.45 -68.93
C VAL A 233 -14.43 24.04 -68.88
N GLU A 234 -13.70 23.60 -69.90
CA GLU A 234 -12.97 22.32 -69.87
C GLU A 234 -11.91 22.30 -68.77
N GLU A 235 -11.13 23.38 -68.59
CA GLU A 235 -10.16 23.50 -67.51
C GLU A 235 -10.81 23.56 -66.12
N LYS A 236 -11.95 24.24 -65.99
CA LYS A 236 -12.77 24.20 -64.76
C LYS A 236 -13.26 22.78 -64.46
N TYR A 237 -13.70 22.04 -65.47
CA TYR A 237 -14.16 20.65 -65.33
C TYR A 237 -13.01 19.69 -64.93
N LYS A 238 -11.83 19.80 -65.57
CA LYS A 238 -10.64 19.03 -65.19
C LYS A 238 -10.24 19.28 -63.73
N LYS A 239 -10.22 20.55 -63.30
CA LYS A 239 -9.93 20.93 -61.90
C LYS A 239 -10.99 20.39 -60.94
N ALA A 240 -12.27 20.44 -61.30
CA ALA A 240 -13.35 19.85 -60.51
C ALA A 240 -13.22 18.32 -60.39
N MET A 241 -12.83 17.60 -61.45
CA MET A 241 -12.58 16.15 -61.37
C MET A 241 -11.38 15.79 -60.50
N VAL A 242 -10.26 16.54 -60.60
CA VAL A 242 -9.10 16.32 -59.73
C VAL A 242 -9.46 16.59 -58.25
N SER A 243 -10.19 17.67 -57.97
CA SER A 243 -10.68 17.98 -56.62
C SER A 243 -11.65 16.91 -56.09
N ASN A 244 -12.58 16.43 -56.90
CA ASN A 244 -13.51 15.36 -56.51
C ASN A 244 -12.76 14.04 -56.19
N ALA A 245 -11.75 13.70 -56.99
CA ALA A 245 -10.88 12.55 -56.73
C ALA A 245 -10.05 12.73 -55.45
N GLN A 246 -9.59 13.94 -55.12
CA GLN A 246 -8.95 14.23 -53.83
C GLN A 246 -9.93 14.05 -52.66
N LEU A 247 -11.15 14.59 -52.77
CA LEU A 247 -12.18 14.49 -51.73
C LEU A 247 -12.64 13.04 -51.48
N ASP A 248 -12.75 12.19 -52.50
CA ASP A 248 -13.06 10.76 -52.30
C ASP A 248 -11.90 9.99 -51.64
N ASN A 249 -10.64 10.36 -51.90
CA ASN A 249 -9.48 9.82 -51.17
C ASN A 249 -9.47 10.28 -49.70
N GLU A 250 -9.75 11.55 -49.41
CA GLU A 250 -9.87 12.07 -48.04
C GLU A 250 -11.04 11.41 -47.28
N LYS A 251 -12.20 11.32 -47.91
CA LYS A 251 -13.41 10.66 -47.40
C LYS A 251 -13.18 9.18 -47.08
N THR A 252 -12.48 8.45 -47.94
CA THR A 252 -12.12 7.04 -47.66
C THR A 252 -11.09 6.93 -46.54
N ASN A 253 -10.07 7.80 -46.49
CA ASN A 253 -9.13 7.88 -45.37
C ASN A 253 -9.83 8.15 -44.02
N PHE A 254 -10.72 9.13 -43.95
CA PHE A 254 -11.50 9.42 -42.74
C PHE A 254 -12.45 8.28 -42.38
N MET A 255 -13.05 7.59 -43.35
CA MET A 255 -13.87 6.40 -43.10
C MET A 255 -13.05 5.29 -42.42
N TYR A 256 -11.83 5.00 -42.89
CA TYR A 256 -10.94 4.02 -42.24
C TYR A 256 -10.50 4.45 -40.84
N GLN A 257 -10.21 5.74 -40.61
CA GLN A 257 -9.89 6.27 -39.28
C GLN A 257 -11.07 6.11 -38.31
N VAL A 258 -12.28 6.46 -38.76
CA VAL A 258 -13.51 6.35 -37.96
C VAL A 258 -13.83 4.88 -37.64
N ASP A 259 -13.67 3.96 -38.57
CA ASP A 259 -13.85 2.52 -38.29
C ASP A 259 -12.79 1.98 -37.32
N THR A 260 -11.53 2.41 -37.45
CA THR A 260 -10.45 2.04 -36.52
C THR A 260 -10.73 2.54 -35.10
N LEU A 261 -11.22 3.78 -34.97
CA LEU A 261 -11.56 4.39 -33.67
C LEU A 261 -12.78 3.73 -33.01
N LYS A 262 -13.77 3.26 -33.79
CA LYS A 262 -14.88 2.43 -33.26
C LYS A 262 -14.37 1.09 -32.72
N ASP A 263 -13.51 0.42 -33.49
CA ASP A 263 -12.93 -0.85 -33.08
C ASP A 263 -12.11 -0.71 -31.77
N MET A 264 -11.35 0.37 -31.63
CA MET A 264 -10.64 0.70 -30.38
C MET A 264 -11.58 1.08 -29.23
N LEU A 265 -12.67 1.81 -29.48
CA LEU A 265 -13.66 2.17 -28.46
C LEU A 265 -14.32 0.91 -27.87
N LEU A 266 -14.76 -0.02 -28.72
CA LEU A 266 -15.36 -1.29 -28.30
C LEU A 266 -14.40 -2.15 -27.46
N GLU A 267 -13.10 -2.11 -27.76
CA GLU A 267 -12.08 -2.82 -26.98
C GLU A 267 -11.85 -2.16 -25.61
N LEU A 268 -11.91 -0.84 -25.51
CA LEU A 268 -11.85 -0.11 -24.24
C LEU A 268 -13.13 -0.29 -23.39
N GLU A 269 -14.31 -0.37 -24.01
CA GLU A 269 -15.57 -0.72 -23.35
C GLU A 269 -15.53 -2.16 -22.79
N GLU A 270 -14.97 -3.11 -23.55
CA GLU A 270 -14.77 -4.50 -23.10
C GLU A 270 -13.78 -4.58 -21.91
N GLN A 271 -12.66 -3.84 -21.96
CA GLN A 271 -11.71 -3.74 -20.85
C GLN A 271 -12.31 -3.07 -19.60
N LEU A 272 -13.16 -2.04 -19.77
CA LEU A 272 -13.85 -1.38 -18.66
C LEU A 272 -14.84 -2.32 -17.97
N ALA A 273 -15.62 -3.08 -18.74
CA ALA A 273 -16.55 -4.07 -18.21
C ALA A 273 -15.83 -5.19 -17.45
N GLU A 274 -14.71 -5.69 -17.98
CA GLU A 274 -13.88 -6.70 -17.30
C GLU A 274 -13.28 -6.15 -15.99
N SER A 275 -12.80 -4.91 -15.99
CA SER A 275 -12.29 -4.25 -14.78
C SER A 275 -13.39 -4.00 -13.73
N GLN A 276 -14.62 -3.68 -14.14
CA GLN A 276 -15.76 -3.53 -13.23
C GLN A 276 -16.15 -4.88 -12.61
N ARG A 277 -16.19 -5.95 -13.43
CA ARG A 277 -16.42 -7.32 -12.95
C ARG A 277 -15.36 -7.75 -11.94
N GLN A 278 -14.08 -7.51 -12.24
CA GLN A 278 -12.98 -7.83 -11.32
C GLN A 278 -13.07 -7.05 -10.01
N TYR A 279 -13.45 -5.76 -10.05
CA TYR A 279 -13.71 -4.97 -8.85
C TYR A 279 -14.89 -5.54 -8.04
N GLU A 280 -16.00 -5.91 -8.68
CA GLU A 280 -17.12 -6.57 -8.00
C GLU A 280 -16.73 -7.90 -7.37
N GLU A 281 -15.98 -8.74 -8.08
CA GLU A 281 -15.50 -10.03 -7.56
C GLU A 281 -14.52 -9.82 -6.40
N LYS A 282 -13.66 -8.79 -6.46
CA LYS A 282 -12.77 -8.39 -5.36
C LYS A 282 -13.49 -7.72 -4.19
N ASN A 283 -14.62 -7.06 -4.41
CA ASN A 283 -15.47 -6.54 -3.34
C ASN A 283 -16.31 -7.65 -2.69
N LYS A 284 -16.81 -8.61 -3.48
CA LYS A 284 -17.40 -9.87 -2.98
C LYS A 284 -16.35 -10.74 -2.29
N GLU A 285 -15.08 -10.66 -2.68
CA GLU A 285 -13.97 -11.12 -1.86
C GLU A 285 -13.83 -10.26 -0.62
N PHE A 286 -13.65 -8.94 -0.59
CA PHE A 286 -13.63 -8.18 0.68
C PHE A 286 -14.84 -8.47 1.62
N GLU A 287 -15.93 -9.01 1.07
CA GLU A 287 -17.07 -9.60 1.78
C GLU A 287 -17.18 -11.19 1.83
N ARG A 288 -16.09 -12.04 1.79
CA ARG A 288 -15.98 -13.50 2.29
C ARG A 288 -15.29 -14.20 3.65
N GLU A 289 -14.23 -14.08 4.58
CA GLU A 289 -13.25 -13.24 5.49
C GLU A 289 -13.58 -12.13 6.56
N LYS A 290 -13.39 -10.80 6.42
CA LYS A 290 -13.76 -9.71 7.37
C LYS A 290 -14.87 -9.99 8.44
N HIS A 291 -16.05 -10.52 8.11
CA HIS A 291 -17.02 -11.11 9.08
C HIS A 291 -16.65 -12.47 9.71
N ALA A 292 -15.91 -13.36 9.05
CA ALA A 292 -15.16 -14.43 9.70
C ALA A 292 -14.03 -13.89 10.61
N HIS A 293 -13.39 -12.76 10.28
CA HIS A 293 -12.53 -12.01 11.21
C HIS A 293 -13.35 -11.38 12.34
N SER A 294 -14.60 -10.95 12.12
CA SER A 294 -15.53 -10.53 13.18
C SER A 294 -15.99 -11.71 14.06
N ILE A 295 -16.24 -12.89 13.48
CA ILE A 295 -16.48 -14.14 14.20
C ILE A 295 -15.24 -14.51 15.03
N LEU A 296 -14.04 -14.43 14.44
CA LEU A 296 -12.78 -14.75 15.10
C LEU A 296 -12.44 -13.73 16.20
N GLN A 297 -12.74 -12.44 16.01
CA GLN A 297 -12.68 -11.41 17.05
C GLN A 297 -13.63 -11.73 18.21
N PHE A 298 -14.87 -12.14 17.92
CA PHE A 298 -15.86 -12.53 18.92
C PHE A 298 -15.40 -13.78 19.70
N GLN A 299 -14.99 -14.84 19.00
CA GLN A 299 -14.44 -16.07 19.58
C GLN A 299 -13.17 -15.79 20.40
N PHE A 300 -12.29 -14.91 19.92
CA PHE A 300 -11.10 -14.49 20.66
C PHE A 300 -11.45 -13.72 21.93
N ALA A 301 -12.45 -12.83 21.89
CA ALA A 301 -12.93 -12.13 23.08
C ALA A 301 -13.56 -13.09 24.10
N GLU A 302 -14.36 -14.06 23.65
CA GLU A 302 -14.95 -15.11 24.48
C GLU A 302 -13.88 -15.99 25.15
N VAL A 303 -12.91 -16.50 24.38
CA VAL A 303 -11.79 -17.31 24.90
C VAL A 303 -10.89 -16.50 25.84
N LYS A 304 -10.66 -15.21 25.56
CA LYS A 304 -9.88 -14.31 26.41
C LYS A 304 -10.56 -14.05 27.75
N GLU A 305 -11.87 -13.86 27.78
CA GLU A 305 -12.63 -13.68 29.03
C GLU A 305 -12.72 -14.99 29.82
N ALA A 306 -12.92 -16.13 29.15
CA ALA A 306 -12.85 -17.45 29.79
C ALA A 306 -11.45 -17.77 30.37
N LEU A 307 -10.37 -17.25 29.75
CA LEU A 307 -9.02 -17.32 30.32
C LEU A 307 -8.89 -16.43 31.56
N ARG A 308 -9.34 -15.17 31.49
CA ARG A 308 -9.32 -14.22 32.63
C ARG A 308 -10.00 -14.80 33.87
N GLN A 309 -11.18 -15.42 33.69
CA GLN A 309 -11.93 -16.07 34.77
C GLN A 309 -11.18 -17.27 35.37
N ARG A 310 -10.42 -18.03 34.56
CA ARG A 310 -9.57 -19.13 35.06
C ARG A 310 -8.36 -18.61 35.84
N GLU A 311 -7.74 -17.53 35.38
CA GLU A 311 -6.63 -16.87 36.10
C GLU A 311 -7.08 -16.31 37.45
N GLU A 312 -8.29 -15.73 37.51
CA GLU A 312 -8.95 -15.25 38.73
C GLU A 312 -9.19 -16.39 39.73
N MET A 313 -9.84 -17.49 39.30
CA MET A 313 -10.04 -18.68 40.15
C MET A 313 -8.72 -19.33 40.62
N LEU A 314 -7.66 -19.32 39.80
CA LEU A 314 -6.34 -19.83 40.19
C LEU A 314 -5.69 -18.99 41.29
N GLU A 315 -5.94 -17.68 41.31
CA GLU A 315 -5.45 -16.80 42.39
C GLU A 315 -6.26 -16.97 43.68
N GLU A 316 -7.58 -17.17 43.61
CA GLU A 316 -8.40 -17.55 44.76
C GLU A 316 -7.91 -18.86 45.40
N ILE A 317 -7.61 -19.88 44.59
CA ILE A 317 -7.06 -21.16 45.05
C ILE A 317 -5.71 -20.97 45.77
N ARG A 318 -4.80 -20.13 45.25
CA ARG A 318 -3.52 -19.80 45.91
C ARG A 318 -3.75 -19.13 47.27
N GLN A 319 -4.68 -18.19 47.36
CA GLN A 319 -5.02 -17.52 48.63
C GLN A 319 -5.64 -18.47 49.65
N LEU A 320 -6.48 -19.42 49.22
CA LEU A 320 -7.03 -20.46 50.07
C LEU A 320 -5.94 -21.42 50.58
N GLN A 321 -5.02 -21.85 49.70
CA GLN A 321 -3.86 -22.66 50.08
C GLN A 321 -2.94 -21.93 51.07
N GLN A 322 -2.70 -20.63 50.88
CA GLN A 322 -1.92 -19.81 51.81
C GLN A 322 -2.59 -19.71 53.19
N LYS A 323 -3.91 -19.53 53.25
CA LYS A 323 -4.70 -19.54 54.50
C LYS A 323 -4.63 -20.90 55.18
N GLN A 324 -4.78 -21.99 54.43
CA GLN A 324 -4.66 -23.36 54.92
C GLN A 324 -3.27 -23.63 55.53
N ALA A 325 -2.19 -23.19 54.86
CA ALA A 325 -0.83 -23.27 55.38
C ALA A 325 -0.60 -22.37 56.61
N GLY A 326 -1.40 -21.32 56.79
CA GLY A 326 -1.49 -20.55 58.04
C GLY A 326 -2.07 -21.39 59.18
N TYR A 327 -3.28 -21.93 58.99
CA TYR A 327 -3.96 -22.75 60.00
C TYR A 327 -3.19 -24.03 60.37
N ILE A 328 -2.50 -24.67 59.42
CA ILE A 328 -1.64 -25.83 59.71
C ILE A 328 -0.50 -25.48 60.68
N ARG A 329 0.07 -24.26 60.59
CA ARG A 329 1.09 -23.79 61.53
C ARG A 329 0.48 -23.51 62.90
N GLU A 330 -0.63 -22.78 62.95
CA GLU A 330 -1.35 -22.49 64.20
C GLU A 330 -1.77 -23.78 64.94
N ILE A 331 -2.21 -24.81 64.21
CA ILE A 331 -2.51 -26.15 64.76
C ILE A 331 -1.24 -26.79 65.34
N SER A 332 -0.09 -26.67 64.68
CA SER A 332 1.19 -27.20 65.17
C SER A 332 1.63 -26.51 66.47
N ASP A 333 1.57 -25.16 66.50
CA ASP A 333 1.93 -24.33 67.66
C ASP A 333 1.00 -24.63 68.87
N LEU A 334 -0.29 -24.88 68.61
CA LEU A 334 -1.26 -25.32 69.60
C LEU A 334 -1.03 -26.77 70.07
N GLN A 335 -0.61 -27.67 69.19
CA GLN A 335 -0.27 -29.05 69.54
C GLN A 335 0.96 -29.11 70.48
N GLU A 336 2.02 -28.36 70.19
CA GLU A 336 3.17 -28.23 71.10
C GLU A 336 2.75 -27.66 72.47
N THR A 337 1.86 -26.66 72.46
CA THR A 337 1.29 -26.06 73.68
C THR A 337 0.46 -27.08 74.50
N ILE A 338 -0.28 -27.98 73.85
CA ILE A 338 -1.03 -29.05 74.51
C ILE A 338 -0.07 -30.09 75.08
N GLU A 339 0.89 -30.58 74.29
CA GLU A 339 1.91 -31.52 74.76
C GLU A 339 2.65 -31.03 76.00
N TRP A 340 3.01 -29.74 76.04
CA TRP A 340 3.65 -29.13 77.21
C TRP A 340 2.73 -29.14 78.44
N LYS A 341 1.44 -28.85 78.26
CA LYS A 341 0.45 -28.91 79.34
C LYS A 341 0.26 -30.33 79.86
N ASP A 342 0.17 -31.33 78.99
CA ASP A 342 0.00 -32.73 79.40
C ASP A 342 1.23 -33.23 80.17
N LYS A 343 2.44 -32.91 79.69
CA LYS A 343 3.71 -33.17 80.40
C LYS A 343 3.74 -32.49 81.78
N LYS A 344 3.16 -31.29 81.91
CA LYS A 344 3.06 -30.56 83.18
C LYS A 344 1.98 -31.11 84.11
N ILE A 345 0.82 -31.54 83.59
CA ILE A 345 -0.27 -32.18 84.34
C ILE A 345 0.25 -33.48 84.96
N GLY A 346 0.81 -34.39 84.15
CA GLY A 346 1.35 -35.65 84.66
C GLY A 346 2.47 -35.48 85.70
N ALA A 347 3.21 -34.37 85.67
CA ALA A 347 4.19 -34.04 86.71
C ALA A 347 3.53 -33.56 88.03
N LEU A 348 2.43 -32.82 87.94
CA LEU A 348 1.64 -32.40 89.11
C LEU A 348 0.83 -33.56 89.71
N GLU A 349 0.35 -34.49 88.89
CA GLU A 349 -0.34 -35.71 89.34
C GLU A 349 0.60 -36.59 90.16
N ARG A 350 1.81 -36.89 89.64
CA ARG A 350 2.86 -37.58 90.41
C ARG A 350 3.24 -36.84 91.70
N GLN A 351 3.31 -35.50 91.66
CA GLN A 351 3.55 -34.72 92.88
C GLN A 351 2.41 -34.85 93.90
N LYS A 352 1.15 -34.91 93.45
CA LYS A 352 -0.02 -35.14 94.30
C LYS A 352 0.00 -36.54 94.93
N GLU A 353 0.35 -37.58 94.16
CA GLU A 353 0.48 -38.96 94.67
C GLU A 353 1.47 -39.04 95.84
N PHE A 354 2.64 -38.40 95.74
CA PHE A 354 3.58 -38.30 96.86
C PHE A 354 2.99 -37.57 98.08
N PHE A 355 2.29 -36.44 97.87
CA PHE A 355 1.65 -35.71 98.97
C PHE A 355 0.51 -36.49 99.64
N ASP A 356 -0.23 -37.30 98.89
CA ASP A 356 -1.31 -38.14 99.43
C ASP A 356 -0.76 -39.39 100.16
N SER A 357 0.41 -39.94 99.76
CA SER A 357 1.16 -40.92 100.58
C SER A 357 1.59 -40.34 101.93
N ILE A 358 2.28 -39.18 101.90
CA ILE A 358 2.71 -38.45 103.10
C ILE A 358 1.51 -38.04 103.97
N ARG A 359 0.32 -37.86 103.38
CA ARG A 359 -0.92 -37.63 104.11
C ARG A 359 -1.38 -38.90 104.85
N SER A 360 -1.44 -40.04 104.16
CA SER A 360 -1.77 -41.34 104.77
C SER A 360 -0.83 -41.64 105.94
N GLU A 361 0.49 -41.69 105.69
CA GLU A 361 1.50 -42.04 106.70
C GLU A 361 1.36 -41.20 107.98
N ARG A 362 1.05 -39.91 107.85
CA ARG A 362 0.85 -38.99 108.98
C ARG A 362 -0.52 -39.13 109.65
N ASP A 363 -1.56 -39.53 108.93
CA ASP A 363 -2.87 -39.82 109.52
C ASP A 363 -2.90 -41.22 110.18
N ASP A 364 -2.14 -42.19 109.64
CA ASP A 364 -1.83 -43.49 110.25
C ASP A 364 -1.06 -43.31 111.58
N LEU A 365 0.03 -42.52 111.56
CA LEU A 365 0.79 -42.15 112.78
C LEU A 365 -0.04 -41.36 113.80
N ARG A 366 -1.07 -40.63 113.36
CA ARG A 366 -2.03 -39.99 114.27
C ARG A 366 -2.95 -41.01 114.93
N GLU A 367 -3.41 -42.02 114.21
CA GLU A 367 -4.19 -43.12 114.79
C GLU A 367 -3.35 -43.93 115.79
N GLU A 368 -2.08 -44.22 115.48
CA GLU A 368 -1.13 -44.82 116.45
C GLU A 368 -0.94 -43.95 117.69
N THR A 369 -0.77 -42.63 117.51
CA THR A 369 -0.65 -41.68 118.63
C THR A 369 -1.91 -41.65 119.51
N VAL A 370 -3.10 -41.83 118.93
CA VAL A 370 -4.36 -41.96 119.68
C VAL A 370 -4.41 -43.29 120.43
N LYS A 371 -4.12 -44.42 119.78
CA LYS A 371 -4.04 -45.76 120.41
C LYS A 371 -3.10 -45.78 121.60
N LEU A 372 -1.88 -45.23 121.44
CA LEU A 372 -0.89 -45.14 122.52
C LEU A 372 -1.35 -44.25 123.69
N LYS A 373 -2.05 -43.14 123.41
CA LYS A 373 -2.66 -42.31 124.47
C LYS A 373 -3.79 -43.02 125.21
N GLU A 374 -4.60 -43.83 124.52
CA GLU A 374 -5.60 -44.68 125.16
C GLU A 374 -4.96 -45.79 126.00
N GLU A 375 -3.88 -46.41 125.53
CA GLU A 375 -3.10 -47.40 126.29
C GLU A 375 -2.53 -46.79 127.59
N LEU A 376 -1.86 -45.64 127.50
CA LEU A 376 -1.33 -44.89 128.65
C LEU A 376 -2.45 -44.52 129.65
N LYS A 377 -3.64 -44.17 129.14
CA LYS A 377 -4.82 -43.88 129.95
C LYS A 377 -5.36 -45.12 130.67
N LYS A 378 -5.36 -46.31 130.03
CA LYS A 378 -5.67 -47.60 130.70
C LYS A 378 -4.69 -47.89 131.84
N HIS A 379 -3.41 -47.56 131.64
CA HIS A 379 -2.35 -47.72 132.65
C HIS A 379 -2.30 -46.61 133.72
N GLY A 380 -3.28 -45.69 133.74
CA GLY A 380 -3.42 -44.66 134.78
C GLY A 380 -2.49 -43.45 134.65
N ILE A 381 -1.76 -43.31 133.54
CA ILE A 381 -0.84 -42.19 133.31
C ILE A 381 -1.58 -41.06 132.58
N ILE A 382 -1.95 -40.02 133.33
CA ILE A 382 -2.63 -38.83 132.78
C ILE A 382 -1.59 -37.83 132.25
N LEU A 383 -1.48 -37.73 130.92
CA LEU A 383 -0.66 -36.72 130.24
C LEU A 383 -1.33 -35.34 130.27
N ASN A 384 -1.20 -34.65 131.40
CA ASN A 384 -1.55 -33.23 131.52
C ASN A 384 -0.44 -32.34 130.93
N SER A 385 -0.61 -31.85 129.71
CA SER A 385 -0.09 -30.54 129.28
C SER A 385 -0.61 -30.10 127.91
N GLU A 386 -1.10 -28.86 127.86
CA GLU A 386 -0.91 -28.02 126.68
C GLU A 386 0.59 -27.74 126.51
N ILE A 387 1.09 -27.75 125.28
CA ILE A 387 2.43 -27.23 124.96
C ILE A 387 2.29 -26.29 123.78
N ALA A 388 2.55 -25.00 124.02
CA ALA A 388 2.57 -23.99 122.99
C ALA A 388 3.81 -24.16 122.09
N THR A 389 3.63 -24.00 120.78
CA THR A 389 4.72 -24.00 119.80
C THR A 389 5.06 -22.57 119.41
N ASN A 390 6.04 -21.99 120.10
CA ASN A 390 6.64 -20.73 119.66
C ASN A 390 7.43 -20.95 118.36
N GLY A 391 7.42 -19.97 117.46
CA GLY A 391 8.00 -20.06 116.12
C GLY A 391 8.19 -18.68 115.48
N GLU A 392 8.86 -17.79 116.20
CA GLU A 392 9.09 -16.40 115.81
C GLU A 392 10.30 -16.27 114.86
N THR A 393 10.09 -15.69 113.68
CA THR A 393 11.14 -15.03 112.90
C THR A 393 10.59 -13.78 112.20
N SER A 394 10.76 -12.63 112.83
CA SER A 394 11.19 -11.41 112.13
C SER A 394 12.56 -11.71 111.47
N ASP A 395 13.00 -11.12 110.36
CA ASP A 395 13.11 -9.68 110.18
C ASP A 395 13.38 -9.22 108.71
N THR A 396 13.62 -7.92 108.59
CA THR A 396 13.83 -7.09 107.39
C THR A 396 15.26 -7.17 106.82
N VAL A 397 15.39 -6.94 105.50
CA VAL A 397 16.66 -6.55 104.85
C VAL A 397 16.40 -5.61 103.66
N ASN A 398 16.89 -4.36 103.76
CA ASN A 398 17.36 -3.38 102.75
C ASN A 398 16.62 -3.30 101.38
N ASP A 399 16.07 -2.17 100.92
CA ASP A 399 16.66 -0.83 100.70
C ASP A 399 17.95 -0.77 99.85
N VAL A 400 17.80 -0.34 98.58
CA VAL A 400 18.79 0.48 97.86
C VAL A 400 18.05 1.46 96.94
N GLY A 401 17.79 2.68 97.41
CA GLY A 401 17.32 3.77 96.54
C GLY A 401 18.42 4.32 95.63
N TYR A 402 18.31 4.14 94.31
CA TYR A 402 19.28 4.71 93.35
C TYR A 402 19.02 6.20 93.08
N GLN A 403 19.98 7.03 93.50
CA GLN A 403 19.95 8.49 93.38
C GLN A 403 20.45 8.96 91.99
N ALA A 404 19.74 9.91 91.38
CA ALA A 404 20.08 10.43 90.05
C ALA A 404 21.21 11.48 90.10
N PRO A 405 22.28 11.36 89.28
CA PRO A 405 23.39 12.31 89.28
C PRO A 405 23.17 13.52 88.36
N THR A 406 23.09 14.70 88.99
CA THR A 406 23.85 15.94 88.67
C THR A 406 23.72 16.60 87.27
N LYS A 407 23.72 17.95 87.29
CA LYS A 407 23.49 18.83 86.13
C LYS A 407 24.77 19.10 85.34
N ILE A 408 24.70 19.04 84.01
CA ILE A 408 25.71 19.55 83.07
C ILE A 408 25.68 21.09 83.06
N THR A 409 26.81 21.76 82.85
CA THR A 409 26.90 23.22 82.95
C THR A 409 26.59 23.94 81.62
N LYS A 410 26.25 25.22 81.71
CA LYS A 410 25.67 26.00 80.60
C LYS A 410 26.69 26.44 79.53
N GLU A 411 27.98 26.25 79.81
CA GLU A 411 29.09 26.71 78.94
C GLU A 411 29.59 25.57 78.04
N GLU A 412 29.66 24.34 78.56
CA GLU A 412 29.95 23.10 77.80
C GLU A 412 28.99 22.93 76.60
N LEU A 413 27.71 23.27 76.80
CA LEU A 413 26.65 23.17 75.79
C LEU A 413 26.76 24.22 74.66
N ASN A 414 27.53 25.30 74.85
CA ASN A 414 27.77 26.31 73.83
C ASN A 414 29.05 26.03 73.02
N ALA A 415 30.09 25.46 73.63
CA ALA A 415 31.32 25.07 72.92
C ALA A 415 31.02 24.08 71.76
N LEU A 416 30.09 23.14 71.99
CA LEU A 416 29.63 22.15 71.00
C LEU A 416 28.87 22.73 69.79
N LYS A 417 28.46 24.01 69.81
CA LYS A 417 27.75 24.66 68.68
C LYS A 417 28.66 25.35 67.67
N ALA A 418 29.94 25.57 68.00
CA ALA A 418 30.84 26.41 67.20
C ALA A 418 31.58 25.69 66.06
N ALA A 419 31.47 24.36 65.96
CA ALA A 419 32.29 23.54 65.06
C ALA A 419 31.46 22.64 64.13
N GLY A 420 31.26 23.08 62.88
CA GLY A 420 30.77 22.25 61.77
C GLY A 420 29.26 22.30 61.51
N GLU A 421 28.89 22.76 60.31
CA GLU A 421 27.54 23.01 59.80
C GLU A 421 26.40 22.12 60.34
N GLY A 422 25.34 22.79 60.83
CA GLY A 422 24.07 22.18 61.21
C GLY A 422 24.05 21.57 62.60
N THR A 423 22.89 21.67 63.27
CA THR A 423 22.64 20.87 64.48
C THR A 423 22.79 19.39 64.17
N LEU A 424 23.15 18.60 65.20
CA LEU A 424 23.45 17.18 65.05
C LEU A 424 22.29 16.43 64.36
N ASP A 425 21.04 16.83 64.64
CA ASP A 425 19.82 16.30 64.03
C ASP A 425 19.75 16.50 62.51
N VAL A 426 20.26 17.63 61.99
CA VAL A 426 20.29 17.91 60.54
C VAL A 426 21.33 17.03 59.84
N ARG A 427 22.46 16.77 60.49
CA ARG A 427 23.48 15.83 59.98
C ARG A 427 22.99 14.38 60.08
N LEU A 428 22.32 14.02 61.18
CA LEU A 428 21.68 12.72 61.35
C LEU A 428 20.62 12.48 60.27
N LYS A 429 19.77 13.49 60.01
CA LYS A 429 18.74 13.41 58.97
C LYS A 429 19.35 13.25 57.58
N LYS A 430 20.35 14.04 57.19
CA LYS A 430 21.03 13.85 55.89
C LYS A 430 21.57 12.42 55.73
N LEU A 431 22.22 11.87 56.76
CA LEU A 431 22.72 10.49 56.74
C LEU A 431 21.61 9.43 56.68
N ILE A 432 20.41 9.72 57.21
CA ILE A 432 19.23 8.86 57.08
C ILE A 432 18.66 8.95 55.65
N ASP A 433 18.48 10.16 55.13
CA ASP A 433 17.98 10.42 53.77
C ASP A 433 18.92 9.78 52.71
N GLU A 434 20.25 9.90 52.89
CA GLU A 434 21.28 9.25 52.08
C GLU A 434 21.25 7.72 52.21
N ARG A 435 21.09 7.19 53.42
CA ARG A 435 20.96 5.75 53.68
C ARG A 435 19.71 5.17 53.02
N GLU A 436 18.58 5.87 53.05
CA GLU A 436 17.34 5.44 52.40
C GLU A 436 17.48 5.46 50.87
N CYS A 437 18.09 6.51 50.31
CA CYS A 437 18.44 6.57 48.88
C CYS A 437 19.32 5.38 48.45
N LEU A 438 20.37 5.07 49.22
CA LEU A 438 21.24 3.92 48.97
C LEU A 438 20.51 2.57 49.14
N LEU A 439 19.62 2.43 50.12
CA LEU A 439 18.81 1.21 50.30
C LEU A 439 17.86 0.99 49.11
N GLU A 440 17.23 2.04 48.59
CA GLU A 440 16.35 1.94 47.41
C GLU A 440 17.16 1.64 46.14
N GLN A 441 18.37 2.20 46.01
CA GLN A 441 19.30 1.85 44.95
C GLN A 441 19.77 0.38 45.04
N VAL A 442 20.03 -0.12 46.25
CA VAL A 442 20.34 -1.54 46.50
C VAL A 442 19.16 -2.45 46.17
N LYS A 443 17.92 -2.11 46.54
CA LYS A 443 16.71 -2.86 46.12
C LYS A 443 16.61 -2.91 44.59
N LYS A 444 16.79 -1.78 43.91
CA LYS A 444 16.72 -1.68 42.45
C LYS A 444 17.79 -2.53 41.76
N LEU A 445 19.04 -2.46 42.23
CA LEU A 445 20.14 -3.28 41.74
C LEU A 445 19.92 -4.77 42.02
N LYS A 446 19.40 -5.13 43.21
CA LYS A 446 19.07 -6.52 43.57
C LYS A 446 17.95 -7.07 42.68
N GLY A 447 16.89 -6.31 42.42
CA GLY A 447 15.82 -6.70 41.49
C GLY A 447 16.33 -6.87 40.05
N GLN A 448 17.26 -6.01 39.60
CA GLN A 448 17.94 -6.19 38.31
C GLN A 448 18.84 -7.44 38.29
N LEU A 449 19.51 -7.76 39.41
CA LEU A 449 20.34 -8.95 39.54
C LEU A 449 19.49 -10.23 39.55
N GLU A 450 18.40 -10.26 40.32
CA GLU A 450 17.44 -11.36 40.38
C GLU A 450 16.73 -11.58 39.02
N GLY A 451 16.40 -10.50 38.30
CA GLY A 451 15.89 -10.58 36.93
C GLY A 451 16.91 -11.16 35.94
N ARG A 452 18.19 -10.75 36.03
CA ARG A 452 19.27 -11.36 35.23
C ARG A 452 19.51 -12.82 35.62
N GLN A 453 19.44 -13.16 36.91
CA GLN A 453 19.67 -14.52 37.40
C GLN A 453 18.57 -15.48 36.94
N LYS A 454 17.30 -15.06 36.97
CA LYS A 454 16.17 -15.83 36.41
C LYS A 454 16.29 -16.07 34.91
N ASN A 455 16.91 -15.14 34.18
CA ASN A 455 17.19 -15.30 32.75
C ASN A 455 18.51 -16.03 32.43
N SER A 456 19.33 -16.40 33.43
CA SER A 456 20.70 -16.94 33.22
C SER A 456 21.00 -18.25 33.94
N ARG A 457 20.05 -18.83 34.69
CA ARG A 457 20.24 -20.11 35.40
C ARG A 457 19.23 -21.16 34.91
N PRO A 458 19.57 -21.93 33.87
CA PRO A 458 19.02 -23.28 33.70
C PRO A 458 19.27 -24.10 34.96
N ASP A 459 18.41 -25.07 35.21
CA ASP A 459 18.32 -25.82 36.46
C ASP A 459 19.66 -26.44 36.90
N LEU A 460 20.03 -26.17 38.16
CA LEU A 460 21.14 -26.84 38.83
C LEU A 460 21.02 -26.65 40.35
N LEU A 461 20.07 -27.34 40.98
CA LEU A 461 20.14 -27.72 42.41
C LEU A 461 19.13 -28.84 42.81
N ARG A 462 19.03 -29.93 42.03
CA ARG A 462 18.35 -31.18 42.48
C ARG A 462 18.91 -32.43 41.80
N SER A 463 20.06 -32.91 42.26
CA SER A 463 20.59 -34.26 41.96
C SER A 463 21.54 -34.68 43.07
N GLU A 464 20.94 -35.06 44.19
CA GLU A 464 21.56 -35.85 45.25
C GLU A 464 20.63 -37.06 45.42
N ASP A 465 21.21 -38.25 45.53
CA ASP A 465 20.57 -39.58 45.50
C ASP A 465 19.78 -39.97 44.23
N SER A 466 20.52 -40.34 43.18
CA SER A 466 20.24 -41.60 42.47
C SER A 466 21.51 -42.20 41.85
N ILE A 467 21.61 -43.52 41.84
CA ILE A 467 22.79 -44.28 41.42
C ILE A 467 22.56 -44.87 40.01
N LEU A 468 23.51 -44.65 39.10
CA LEU A 468 23.65 -45.23 37.76
C LEU A 468 22.51 -44.96 36.74
N GLU A 469 22.82 -44.20 35.68
CA GLU A 469 22.70 -44.70 34.29
C GLU A 469 23.49 -43.81 33.31
N ASN A 470 24.53 -44.35 32.68
CA ASN A 470 25.51 -43.57 31.90
C ASN A 470 25.18 -43.47 30.39
N GLY A 471 23.88 -43.36 30.06
CA GLY A 471 23.39 -43.37 28.67
C GLY A 471 22.28 -42.36 28.36
N THR A 472 21.41 -42.06 29.32
CA THR A 472 20.19 -41.27 29.11
C THR A 472 20.47 -39.76 28.93
N ASP A 473 21.54 -39.25 29.54
CA ASP A 473 21.97 -37.84 29.46
C ASP A 473 22.40 -37.42 28.03
N VAL A 474 23.08 -38.30 27.29
CA VAL A 474 23.59 -38.00 25.94
C VAL A 474 22.47 -37.57 24.99
N HIS A 475 21.34 -38.26 25.03
CA HIS A 475 20.19 -37.95 24.16
C HIS A 475 19.53 -36.61 24.52
N VAL A 476 19.49 -36.27 25.81
CA VAL A 476 19.02 -34.95 26.29
C VAL A 476 19.99 -33.84 25.84
N MET A 477 21.30 -34.06 25.94
CA MET A 477 22.30 -33.12 25.43
C MET A 477 22.20 -32.91 23.91
N ASP A 478 21.93 -33.96 23.13
CA ASP A 478 21.81 -33.85 21.67
C ASP A 478 20.50 -33.17 21.24
N LEU A 479 19.37 -33.48 21.89
CA LEU A 479 18.13 -32.70 21.73
C LEU A 479 18.35 -31.21 22.07
N GLN A 480 19.12 -30.91 23.11
CA GLN A 480 19.47 -29.54 23.48
C GLN A 480 20.41 -28.88 22.45
N ARG A 481 21.33 -29.63 21.81
CA ARG A 481 22.20 -29.14 20.72
C ARG A 481 21.38 -28.83 19.47
N ASP A 482 20.46 -29.70 19.06
CA ASP A 482 19.60 -29.47 17.90
C ASP A 482 18.59 -28.35 18.14
N ALA A 483 18.02 -28.24 19.33
CA ALA A 483 17.22 -27.07 19.71
C ALA A 483 18.04 -25.76 19.63
N ASN A 484 19.28 -25.74 20.15
CA ASN A 484 20.18 -24.58 20.07
C ASN A 484 20.59 -24.25 18.63
N ARG A 485 20.72 -25.27 17.76
CA ARG A 485 20.96 -25.09 16.32
C ARG A 485 19.76 -24.46 15.63
N GLN A 486 18.56 -25.00 15.82
CA GLN A 486 17.32 -24.46 15.26
C GLN A 486 17.07 -23.02 15.74
N ILE A 487 17.32 -22.72 17.02
CA ILE A 487 17.27 -21.37 17.58
C ILE A 487 18.28 -20.44 16.88
N SER A 488 19.47 -20.91 16.54
CA SER A 488 20.49 -20.14 15.82
C SER A 488 20.07 -19.88 14.36
N ASP A 489 19.56 -20.89 13.66
CA ASP A 489 19.06 -20.76 12.29
C ASP A 489 17.85 -19.81 12.20
N LEU A 490 16.96 -19.84 13.21
CA LEU A 490 15.83 -18.91 13.34
C LEU A 490 16.29 -17.49 13.65
N LYS A 491 17.28 -17.30 14.53
CA LYS A 491 17.89 -15.97 14.80
C LYS A 491 18.55 -15.38 13.55
N PHE A 492 19.24 -16.19 12.75
CA PHE A 492 19.83 -15.74 11.49
C PHE A 492 18.76 -15.32 10.46
N LYS A 493 17.68 -16.10 10.33
CA LYS A 493 16.52 -15.75 9.48
C LYS A 493 15.83 -14.47 9.96
N LEU A 494 15.64 -14.31 11.26
CA LEU A 494 15.09 -13.10 11.88
C LEU A 494 15.94 -11.87 11.53
N ALA A 495 17.25 -11.89 11.84
CA ALA A 495 18.16 -10.79 11.56
C ALA A 495 18.21 -10.42 10.06
N LYS A 496 18.11 -11.41 9.16
CA LYS A 496 17.99 -11.17 7.72
C LYS A 496 16.67 -10.46 7.38
N SER A 497 15.54 -10.89 7.95
CA SER A 497 14.24 -10.24 7.72
C SER A 497 14.17 -8.83 8.32
N GLU A 498 14.83 -8.58 9.47
CA GLU A 498 14.96 -7.24 10.06
C GLU A 498 15.75 -6.30 9.14
N GLN A 499 16.84 -6.78 8.52
CA GLN A 499 17.60 -6.04 7.51
C GLN A 499 16.77 -5.77 6.24
N GLU A 500 15.94 -6.72 5.81
CA GLU A 500 15.07 -6.57 4.64
C GLU A 500 13.92 -5.58 4.89
N ILE A 501 13.31 -5.60 6.09
CA ILE A 501 12.33 -4.60 6.54
C ILE A 501 12.95 -3.19 6.50
N ALA A 502 14.12 -2.99 7.10
CA ALA A 502 14.80 -1.69 7.09
C ALA A 502 15.11 -1.18 5.66
N ALA A 503 15.43 -2.08 4.72
CA ALA A 503 15.63 -1.74 3.31
C ALA A 503 14.32 -1.38 2.58
N LEU A 504 13.19 -2.00 2.95
CA LEU A 504 11.87 -1.67 2.43
C LEU A 504 11.36 -0.32 2.99
N GLU A 505 11.55 -0.05 4.28
CA GLU A 505 11.20 1.24 4.92
C GLU A 505 11.88 2.42 4.23
N GLN A 506 13.19 2.33 3.94
CA GLN A 506 13.90 3.37 3.19
C GLN A 506 13.38 3.55 1.75
N ASN A 507 12.90 2.48 1.11
CA ASN A 507 12.25 2.58 -0.19
C ASN A 507 10.87 3.25 -0.11
N VAL A 508 10.08 2.98 0.94
CA VAL A 508 8.80 3.65 1.20
C VAL A 508 9.02 5.16 1.36
N ILE A 509 9.92 5.59 2.25
CA ILE A 509 10.23 7.01 2.49
C ILE A 509 10.62 7.74 1.18
N ARG A 510 11.43 7.08 0.33
CA ARG A 510 11.85 7.62 -0.98
C ARG A 510 10.67 7.74 -1.95
N LEU A 511 9.75 6.77 -1.96
CA LEU A 511 8.56 6.74 -2.82
C LEU A 511 7.49 7.74 -2.36
N GLU A 512 7.21 7.85 -1.06
CA GLU A 512 6.31 8.86 -0.49
C GLU A 512 6.78 10.28 -0.81
N SER A 513 8.09 10.53 -0.68
CA SER A 513 8.73 11.78 -1.10
C SER A 513 8.55 12.06 -2.59
N GLN A 514 8.51 11.03 -3.44
CA GLN A 514 8.29 11.15 -4.89
C GLN A 514 6.81 11.39 -5.23
N VAL A 515 5.88 10.68 -4.58
CA VAL A 515 4.42 10.90 -4.69
C VAL A 515 4.06 12.32 -4.26
N THR A 516 4.64 12.82 -3.18
CA THR A 516 4.40 14.18 -2.67
C THR A 516 4.83 15.24 -3.70
N ARG A 517 5.99 15.06 -4.36
CA ARG A 517 6.43 15.94 -5.45
C ARG A 517 5.52 15.88 -6.67
N TYR A 518 5.09 14.68 -7.09
CA TYR A 518 4.19 14.55 -8.24
C TYR A 518 2.78 15.10 -7.97
N ARG A 519 2.25 14.94 -6.75
CA ARG A 519 0.98 15.56 -6.34
C ARG A 519 1.05 17.08 -6.46
N SER A 520 2.05 17.71 -5.87
CA SER A 520 2.22 19.17 -5.95
C SER A 520 2.46 19.66 -7.40
N ALA A 521 3.15 18.88 -8.23
CA ALA A 521 3.30 19.18 -9.65
C ALA A 521 1.96 19.11 -10.41
N ALA A 522 1.11 18.12 -10.12
CA ALA A 522 -0.22 17.99 -10.72
C ALA A 522 -1.17 19.12 -10.28
N GLU A 523 -1.24 19.41 -8.98
CA GLU A 523 -2.02 20.52 -8.41
C GLU A 523 -1.62 21.88 -9.01
N ASN A 524 -0.35 22.07 -9.39
CA ASN A 524 0.11 23.29 -10.03
C ASN A 524 -0.15 23.31 -11.55
N ALA A 525 -0.12 22.15 -12.21
CA ALA A 525 -0.52 22.04 -13.62
C ALA A 525 -2.03 22.32 -13.80
N GLU A 526 -2.88 21.82 -12.90
CA GLU A 526 -4.33 22.05 -12.89
C GLU A 526 -4.67 23.55 -12.77
N LYS A 527 -4.02 24.28 -11.85
CA LYS A 527 -4.18 25.74 -11.70
C LYS A 527 -3.81 26.48 -12.99
N ILE A 528 -2.67 26.15 -13.61
CA ILE A 528 -2.23 26.75 -14.87
C ILE A 528 -3.20 26.42 -16.01
N GLU A 529 -3.77 25.21 -16.05
CA GLU A 529 -4.77 24.84 -17.06
C GLU A 529 -6.05 25.68 -16.91
N ASP A 530 -6.50 25.93 -15.68
CA ASP A 530 -7.69 26.75 -15.41
C ASP A 530 -7.46 28.26 -15.65
N GLU A 531 -6.27 28.78 -15.35
CA GLU A 531 -5.83 30.12 -15.76
C GLU A 531 -5.86 30.25 -17.30
N LEU A 532 -5.26 29.31 -18.03
CA LEU A 532 -5.28 29.29 -19.50
C LEU A 532 -6.70 29.13 -20.08
N LYS A 533 -7.59 28.37 -19.43
CA LYS A 533 -9.02 28.33 -19.80
C LYS A 533 -9.70 29.68 -19.57
N ALA A 534 -9.37 30.40 -18.50
CA ALA A 534 -9.92 31.73 -18.23
C ALA A 534 -9.42 32.76 -19.26
N GLU A 535 -8.13 32.76 -19.59
CA GLU A 535 -7.56 33.62 -20.64
C GLU A 535 -8.13 33.29 -22.02
N LYS A 536 -8.24 32.01 -22.40
CA LYS A 536 -8.90 31.58 -23.64
C LYS A 536 -10.33 32.11 -23.75
N ARG A 537 -11.12 32.02 -22.67
CA ARG A 537 -12.48 32.59 -22.62
C ARG A 537 -12.49 34.12 -22.67
N LYS A 538 -11.43 34.81 -22.25
CA LYS A 538 -11.26 36.27 -22.37
C LYS A 538 -10.94 36.67 -23.81
N LEU A 539 -9.90 36.10 -24.39
CA LEU A 539 -9.49 36.33 -25.78
C LEU A 539 -10.60 35.99 -26.77
N GLN A 540 -11.40 34.94 -26.53
CA GLN A 540 -12.58 34.62 -27.36
C GLN A 540 -13.71 35.66 -27.28
N ARG A 541 -13.84 36.41 -26.17
CA ARG A 541 -14.80 37.53 -26.06
C ARG A 541 -14.26 38.79 -26.75
N GLU A 542 -12.97 39.07 -26.58
CA GLU A 542 -12.28 40.19 -27.22
C GLU A 542 -12.26 40.03 -28.75
N LEU A 543 -12.00 38.82 -29.26
CA LEU A 543 -12.06 38.49 -30.69
C LEU A 543 -13.46 38.72 -31.29
N ARG A 544 -14.53 38.32 -30.59
CA ARG A 544 -15.91 38.59 -31.06
C ARG A 544 -16.15 40.10 -31.16
N SER A 545 -15.89 40.84 -30.09
CA SER A 545 -16.06 42.30 -30.09
C SER A 545 -15.20 43.03 -31.14
N ALA A 546 -14.07 42.45 -31.56
CA ALA A 546 -13.27 42.97 -32.67
C ALA A 546 -13.87 42.63 -34.06
N LEU A 547 -14.44 41.44 -34.23
CA LEU A 547 -15.18 41.05 -35.44
C LEU A 547 -16.46 41.88 -35.60
N ASP A 548 -17.26 42.03 -34.54
CA ASP A 548 -18.50 42.83 -34.52
C ASP A 548 -18.22 44.27 -35.00
N LYS A 549 -17.15 44.90 -34.48
CA LYS A 549 -16.67 46.24 -34.91
C LYS A 549 -16.13 46.27 -36.33
N THR A 550 -15.60 45.16 -36.84
CA THR A 550 -15.13 45.09 -38.23
C THR A 550 -16.33 45.07 -39.17
N GLU A 551 -17.37 44.31 -38.86
CA GLU A 551 -18.63 44.30 -39.62
C GLU A 551 -19.34 45.67 -39.59
N GLU A 552 -19.41 46.33 -38.42
CA GLU A 552 -19.90 47.72 -38.30
C GLU A 552 -19.15 48.70 -39.23
N LEU A 553 -17.81 48.59 -39.28
CA LEU A 553 -16.96 49.44 -40.12
C LEU A 553 -17.08 49.11 -41.61
N GLU A 554 -17.22 47.82 -41.97
CA GLU A 554 -17.43 47.38 -43.35
C GLU A 554 -18.79 47.87 -43.89
N VAL A 555 -19.86 47.75 -43.10
CA VAL A 555 -21.19 48.28 -43.45
C VAL A 555 -21.13 49.81 -43.61
N SER A 556 -20.51 50.52 -42.66
CA SER A 556 -20.32 51.98 -42.71
C SER A 556 -19.53 52.41 -43.97
N ASN A 557 -18.42 51.73 -44.27
CA ASN A 557 -17.62 51.97 -45.46
C ASN A 557 -18.42 51.68 -46.74
N GLY A 558 -19.20 50.59 -46.78
CA GLY A 558 -20.12 50.28 -47.87
C GLY A 558 -21.17 51.37 -48.12
N HIS A 559 -21.67 52.05 -47.08
CA HIS A 559 -22.52 53.22 -47.23
C HIS A 559 -21.77 54.45 -47.79
N LEU A 560 -20.51 54.66 -47.39
CA LEU A 560 -19.66 55.74 -47.91
C LEU A 560 -19.29 55.53 -49.38
N VAL A 561 -18.92 54.30 -49.78
CA VAL A 561 -18.66 53.93 -51.18
C VAL A 561 -19.89 54.20 -52.04
N LYS A 562 -21.08 53.72 -51.65
CA LYS A 562 -22.35 53.99 -52.36
C LYS A 562 -22.69 55.49 -52.45
N ARG A 563 -22.26 56.31 -51.48
CA ARG A 563 -22.41 57.77 -51.54
C ARG A 563 -21.41 58.41 -52.50
N LEU A 564 -20.16 57.96 -52.52
CA LEU A 564 -19.11 58.41 -53.46
C LEU A 564 -19.46 58.03 -54.91
N GLU A 565 -19.99 56.84 -55.14
CA GLU A 565 -20.47 56.39 -56.47
C GLU A 565 -21.59 57.28 -57.00
N LYS A 566 -22.58 57.62 -56.17
CA LYS A 566 -23.63 58.59 -56.53
C LYS A 566 -23.07 59.97 -56.86
N MET A 567 -22.07 60.46 -56.11
CA MET A 567 -21.43 61.74 -56.44
C MET A 567 -20.60 61.67 -57.73
N LYS A 568 -19.92 60.55 -58.01
CA LYS A 568 -19.22 60.31 -59.30
C LYS A 568 -20.22 60.29 -60.45
N ALA A 569 -21.32 59.54 -60.34
CA ALA A 569 -22.35 59.45 -61.36
C ALA A 569 -23.00 60.82 -61.64
N ASN A 570 -23.36 61.58 -60.60
CA ASN A 570 -23.89 62.93 -60.75
C ASN A 570 -22.88 63.87 -61.44
N ARG A 571 -21.59 63.79 -61.10
CA ARG A 571 -20.52 64.56 -61.76
C ARG A 571 -20.37 64.17 -63.24
N SER A 572 -20.42 62.88 -63.57
CA SER A 572 -20.37 62.40 -64.96
C SER A 572 -21.59 62.86 -65.76
N ALA A 573 -22.79 62.84 -65.17
CA ALA A 573 -24.01 63.33 -65.81
C ALA A 573 -23.93 64.84 -66.10
N LEU A 574 -23.46 65.65 -65.14
CA LEU A 574 -23.22 67.09 -65.35
C LEU A 574 -22.18 67.36 -66.45
N LEU A 575 -21.10 66.58 -66.50
CA LEU A 575 -20.08 66.67 -67.56
C LEU A 575 -20.59 66.20 -68.94
N SER A 576 -21.69 65.46 -69.01
CA SER A 576 -22.37 65.10 -70.28
C SER A 576 -23.47 66.08 -70.71
N GLN A 577 -23.64 67.20 -69.97
CA GLN A 577 -24.57 68.29 -70.29
C GLN A 577 -23.84 69.61 -70.61
N GLN A 578 -22.51 69.56 -70.77
CA GLN A 578 -21.66 70.64 -71.25
C GLN A 578 -21.07 70.27 -72.62
#